data_AF-A0A672MCD1-F1
#
_entry.id   AF-A0A672MCD1-F1
#
_cell.length_a   1.000
_cell.length_b   1.000
_cell.length_c   1.000
_cell.angle_alpha   90.00
_cell.angle_beta   90.00
_cell.angle_gamma   90.00
#
_symmetry.space_group_name_H-M   'P 1'
#
loop_
_entity.id
_entity.type
_entity.pdbx_description
1 polymer ?
#
loop_
_entity_poly.entity_id
_entity_poly.type
_entity_poly.pdbx_seq_one_letter_code
_entity_poly.pdbx_strand_id
1 'polypeptide(L)'
;MAAHCSRCVFTVCVCSLLCVCTLDGLTKSNFEWALKQHNQLLVHFYAPLSGQSLGSILEFREAAGALKEAESDVRLGGVDVKKEKDLAASLNVTRIPSLRLYLSGNKNNPVYCPDLKSSATILTWLERRKGQSANIISNLTQLEKFIGEEELVVLGLFKDLEEDIVKVFYETAADIADLPFGVTGNDEIFSKYEISGDTVLLIRKSKPDKQFELGSSTVKTDLVQFIRLYEMELVTEYNGETASKILNSVVLNHFLLFINKTEEGFEETYLAFKTTAEKLRGKVLFVMMDVSEPRNGRVMEYFRVRSEEVPQIRMVNLSDHVQYQLPSDKFDTQTLLEFCLKYLDGKAKPKLQSESIPENWDTQPVKELVGMNFEIVAFNHNKNVIVLFYAPWSSESRALFPLWEELAEHFRENEDVVVAKIDVTANDVNIHLREKYPSIKLFPAVYSERVVPYSGKRKLKPIVTFMKKEIEKAKTDKAKEEERRKKYLNEQKAAVKEEL
;
A
#
# COMPACT_ATOMS: atom_id res chain seq x y z
N MET A 1 -10.67 44.35 52.20
CA MET A 1 -10.93 44.53 50.75
C MET A 1 -9.57 44.58 50.08
N ALA A 2 -9.10 43.47 49.52
CA ALA A 2 -9.23 43.10 48.09
C ALA A 2 -8.35 44.01 47.19
N ALA A 3 -7.52 43.55 46.25
CA ALA A 3 -7.51 42.28 45.55
C ALA A 3 -6.12 41.91 44.99
N HIS A 4 -6.03 40.61 44.72
CA HIS A 4 -4.97 39.78 44.15
C HIS A 4 -4.15 40.33 42.97
N CYS A 5 -2.84 40.09 43.10
CA CYS A 5 -1.89 39.84 42.03
C CYS A 5 -2.00 38.37 41.59
N SER A 6 -2.18 38.07 40.30
CA SER A 6 -1.95 36.72 39.76
C SER A 6 -1.83 36.72 38.22
N ARG A 7 -0.62 36.39 37.73
CA ARG A 7 -0.38 35.41 36.65
C ARG A 7 1.12 35.36 36.33
N CYS A 8 1.86 34.59 37.12
CA CYS A 8 3.17 34.05 36.72
C CYS A 8 2.97 32.64 36.14
N VAL A 9 3.45 32.47 34.91
CA VAL A 9 4.12 31.30 34.32
C VAL A 9 3.82 29.92 34.94
N PHE A 10 3.01 29.11 34.26
CA PHE A 10 3.00 27.65 34.42
C PHE A 10 3.82 27.02 33.28
N THR A 11 5.14 26.94 33.47
CA THR A 11 5.98 25.98 32.75
C THR A 11 5.99 24.71 33.59
N VAL A 12 5.10 23.76 33.27
CA VAL A 12 5.14 22.43 33.89
C VAL A 12 6.42 21.75 33.42
N CYS A 13 7.40 21.69 34.30
CA CYS A 13 8.61 20.90 34.14
C CYS A 13 8.20 19.41 34.10
N VAL A 14 8.27 18.79 32.92
CA VAL A 14 7.94 17.37 32.69
C VAL A 14 9.04 16.42 33.24
N CYS A 15 9.91 16.87 34.14
CA CYS A 15 11.19 16.21 34.40
C CYS A 15 11.44 15.74 35.83
N SER A 16 10.45 15.69 36.72
CA SER A 16 10.73 15.20 38.09
C SER A 16 9.50 14.64 38.81
N LEU A 17 9.21 13.37 38.54
CA LEU A 17 8.50 12.44 39.44
C LEU A 17 8.90 11.02 39.02
N LEU A 18 10.11 10.65 39.44
CA LEU A 18 10.74 9.36 39.21
C LEU A 18 10.00 8.25 39.96
N CYS A 19 9.51 7.25 39.23
CA CYS A 19 8.86 6.06 39.77
C CYS A 19 9.73 4.82 39.44
N VAL A 20 9.95 3.95 40.42
CA VAL A 20 10.93 2.84 40.44
C VAL A 20 10.75 1.78 39.32
N CYS A 21 9.69 1.82 38.52
CA CYS A 21 9.45 0.87 37.42
C CYS A 21 9.81 1.40 36.02
N THR A 22 10.12 2.70 35.90
CA THR A 22 10.53 3.33 34.65
C THR A 22 12.01 3.64 34.70
N LEU A 23 12.78 3.10 33.75
CA LEU A 23 14.11 3.62 33.44
C LEU A 23 13.92 4.99 32.79
N ASP A 24 14.19 6.05 33.54
CA ASP A 24 14.17 7.41 33.01
C ASP A 24 15.17 7.51 31.84
N GLY A 25 14.67 7.83 30.66
CA GLY A 25 15.46 8.13 29.46
C GLY A 25 16.48 7.05 29.10
N LEU A 26 16.06 6.07 28.31
CA LEU A 26 17.00 5.17 27.66
C LEU A 26 17.79 5.95 26.59
N THR A 27 19.10 5.90 26.72
CA THR A 27 20.08 6.62 25.90
C THR A 27 21.10 5.64 25.36
N LYS A 28 21.90 6.07 24.38
CA LYS A 28 22.97 5.23 23.80
C LYS A 28 23.91 4.65 24.86
N SER A 29 24.17 5.35 25.96
CA SER A 29 25.12 4.93 27.00
C SER A 29 24.57 3.89 27.98
N ASN A 30 23.25 3.83 28.20
CA ASN A 30 22.64 2.94 29.19
C ASN A 30 21.79 1.80 28.59
N PHE A 31 21.49 1.84 27.29
CA PHE A 31 20.60 0.87 26.65
C PHE A 31 21.11 -0.58 26.74
N GLU A 32 22.39 -0.79 26.42
CA GLU A 32 23.04 -2.12 26.49
C GLU A 32 23.09 -2.66 27.92
N TRP A 33 23.27 -1.78 28.91
CA TRP A 33 23.20 -2.16 30.31
C TRP A 33 21.78 -2.58 30.70
N ALA A 34 20.76 -1.79 30.31
CA ALA A 34 19.36 -2.09 30.61
C ALA A 34 18.93 -3.44 30.02
N LEU A 35 19.36 -3.76 28.80
CA LEU A 35 19.12 -5.05 28.17
C LEU A 35 19.73 -6.22 28.95
N LYS A 36 20.91 -6.04 29.54
CA LYS A 36 21.59 -7.09 30.32
C LYS A 36 20.98 -7.29 31.70
N GLN A 37 20.46 -6.23 32.32
CA GLN A 37 19.91 -6.28 33.67
C GLN A 37 18.48 -6.81 33.72
N HIS A 38 17.74 -6.71 32.62
CA HIS A 38 16.31 -6.98 32.61
C HIS A 38 15.96 -8.01 31.55
N ASN A 39 15.42 -9.13 32.01
CA ASN A 39 15.00 -10.21 31.12
C ASN A 39 13.84 -9.79 30.21
N GLN A 40 13.00 -8.86 30.65
CA GLN A 40 11.90 -8.30 29.87
C GLN A 40 11.98 -6.77 29.92
N LEU A 41 12.44 -6.14 28.84
CA LEU A 41 12.56 -4.69 28.73
C LEU A 41 11.64 -4.15 27.64
N LEU A 42 10.56 -3.49 28.03
CA LEU A 42 9.61 -2.85 27.16
C LEU A 42 10.00 -1.39 26.88
N VAL A 43 10.33 -1.07 25.63
CA VAL A 43 10.86 0.23 25.23
C VAL A 43 9.91 0.97 24.31
N HIS A 44 9.53 2.18 24.72
CA HIS A 44 8.72 3.11 23.93
C HIS A 44 9.61 4.10 23.17
N PHE A 45 9.58 4.06 21.85
CA PHE A 45 10.24 5.00 20.94
C PHE A 45 9.26 6.09 20.53
N TYR A 46 9.54 7.34 20.91
CA TYR A 46 8.62 8.46 20.71
C TYR A 46 9.36 9.75 20.36
N ALA A 47 8.62 10.74 19.86
CA ALA A 47 9.10 12.10 19.69
C ALA A 47 8.21 13.08 20.47
N PRO A 48 8.78 13.87 21.41
CA PRO A 48 8.02 14.88 22.13
C PRO A 48 7.33 15.84 21.16
N LEU A 49 6.07 16.20 21.49
CA LEU A 49 5.25 17.23 20.82
C LEU A 49 4.72 16.87 19.42
N SER A 50 4.70 15.60 19.01
CA SER A 50 3.88 15.17 17.87
C SER A 50 2.49 14.73 18.36
N GLY A 51 1.41 15.12 17.67
CA GLY A 51 0.03 14.84 18.11
C GLY A 51 -0.27 13.35 18.35
N GLN A 52 0.33 12.46 17.56
CA GLN A 52 0.21 11.00 17.72
C GLN A 52 1.03 10.43 18.89
N SER A 53 2.19 11.02 19.22
CA SER A 53 3.02 10.52 20.33
C SER A 53 2.44 10.88 21.70
N LEU A 54 1.70 11.99 21.83
CA LEU A 54 1.18 12.43 23.13
C LEU A 54 0.24 11.40 23.76
N GLY A 55 -0.71 10.85 22.97
CA GLY A 55 -1.61 9.79 23.42
C GLY A 55 -0.84 8.53 23.85
N SER A 56 0.04 8.02 22.99
CA SER A 56 0.84 6.82 23.31
C SER A 56 1.73 6.98 24.54
N ILE A 57 2.23 8.20 24.83
CA ILE A 57 3.01 8.47 26.04
C ILE A 57 2.14 8.34 27.30
N LEU A 58 0.89 8.80 27.25
CA LEU A 58 -0.05 8.68 28.37
C LEU A 58 -0.43 7.22 28.61
N GLU A 59 -0.83 6.50 27.56
CA GLU A 59 -1.20 5.08 27.64
C GLU A 59 -0.02 4.21 28.13
N PHE A 60 1.19 4.48 27.64
CA PHE A 60 2.39 3.76 28.08
C PHE A 60 2.70 4.01 29.57
N ARG A 61 2.49 5.23 30.06
CA ARG A 61 2.68 5.56 31.48
C ARG A 61 1.63 4.90 32.36
N GLU A 62 0.38 4.84 31.92
CA GLU A 62 -0.67 4.14 32.64
C GLU A 62 -0.38 2.62 32.73
N ALA A 63 0.04 2.00 31.63
CA ALA A 63 0.50 0.60 31.64
C ALA A 63 1.69 0.39 32.59
N ALA A 64 2.64 1.33 32.63
CA ALA A 64 3.76 1.29 33.58
C ALA A 64 3.29 1.33 35.05
N GLY A 65 2.26 2.13 35.34
CA GLY A 65 1.61 2.21 36.65
C GLY A 65 0.98 0.88 37.05
N ALA A 66 0.18 0.29 36.17
CA ALA A 66 -0.47 -0.99 36.42
C ALA A 66 0.53 -2.15 36.62
N LEU A 67 1.61 -2.21 35.82
CA LEU A 67 2.65 -3.24 35.97
C LEU A 67 3.41 -3.13 37.29
N LYS A 68 3.56 -1.90 37.81
CA LYS A 68 4.13 -1.67 39.13
C LYS A 68 3.22 -2.20 40.23
N GLU A 69 1.93 -1.88 40.17
CA GLU A 69 0.95 -2.34 41.17
C GLU A 69 0.84 -3.86 41.18
N ALA A 70 1.02 -4.51 40.03
CA ALA A 70 1.02 -5.96 39.89
C ALA A 70 2.39 -6.64 40.18
N GLU A 71 3.38 -5.90 40.67
CA GLU A 71 4.75 -6.41 40.95
C GLU A 71 5.38 -7.17 39.77
N SER A 72 5.15 -6.71 38.54
CA SER A 72 5.60 -7.37 37.32
C SER A 72 7.13 -7.30 37.13
N ASP A 73 7.72 -8.38 36.60
CA ASP A 73 9.13 -8.42 36.20
C ASP A 73 9.45 -7.59 34.94
N VAL A 74 8.43 -7.16 34.20
CA VAL A 74 8.58 -6.32 32.99
C VAL A 74 9.09 -4.93 33.38
N ARG A 75 10.25 -4.54 32.86
CA ARG A 75 10.81 -3.19 33.03
C ARG A 75 10.51 -2.33 31.85
N LEU A 76 10.23 -1.04 32.09
CA LEU A 76 9.82 -0.10 31.08
C LEU A 76 10.87 0.98 30.88
N GLY A 77 11.08 1.41 29.63
CA GLY A 77 11.97 2.50 29.29
C GLY A 77 11.49 3.30 28.09
N GLY A 78 11.89 4.57 28.01
CA GLY A 78 11.51 5.46 26.90
C GLY A 78 12.73 5.98 26.17
N VAL A 79 12.70 5.97 24.84
CA VAL A 79 13.72 6.57 23.96
C VAL A 79 13.10 7.74 23.22
N ASP A 80 13.60 8.95 23.50
CA ASP A 80 13.29 10.15 22.72
C ASP A 80 14.12 10.13 21.43
N VAL A 81 13.49 9.75 20.32
CA VAL A 81 14.21 9.56 19.04
C VAL A 81 14.74 10.87 18.46
N LYS A 82 14.25 12.03 18.92
CA LYS A 82 14.79 13.33 18.49
C LYS A 82 16.13 13.62 19.17
N LYS A 83 16.32 13.17 20.41
CA LYS A 83 17.56 13.30 21.17
C LYS A 83 18.55 12.16 20.87
N GLU A 84 18.06 10.92 20.83
CA GLU A 84 18.87 9.70 20.71
C GLU A 84 18.90 9.17 19.27
N LYS A 85 19.26 10.03 18.31
CA LYS A 85 19.22 9.71 16.87
C LYS A 85 20.09 8.50 16.50
N ASP A 86 21.30 8.43 17.05
CA ASP A 86 22.22 7.31 16.82
C ASP A 86 21.66 5.98 17.31
N LEU A 87 21.07 5.98 18.51
CA LEU A 87 20.46 4.79 19.09
C LEU A 87 19.27 4.35 18.23
N ALA A 88 18.38 5.29 17.88
CA ALA A 88 17.23 5.04 17.03
C ALA A 88 17.64 4.47 15.65
N ALA A 89 18.69 5.01 15.03
CA ALA A 89 19.24 4.50 13.78
C ALA A 89 19.82 3.09 13.95
N SER A 90 20.63 2.85 15.00
CA SER A 90 21.24 1.55 15.27
C SER A 90 20.23 0.43 15.57
N LEU A 91 19.07 0.80 16.11
CA LEU A 91 17.96 -0.11 16.39
C LEU A 91 16.96 -0.19 15.23
N ASN A 92 17.25 0.45 14.09
CA ASN A 92 16.36 0.51 12.92
C ASN A 92 14.94 0.96 13.28
N VAL A 93 14.83 2.11 13.96
CA VAL A 93 13.53 2.73 14.31
C VAL A 93 13.01 3.52 13.12
N THR A 94 12.12 2.90 12.34
CA THR A 94 11.53 3.49 11.14
C THR A 94 10.14 4.11 11.38
N ARG A 95 9.46 3.72 12.46
CA ARG A 95 8.11 4.18 12.83
C ARG A 95 8.07 4.69 14.26
N ILE A 96 7.38 5.81 14.47
CA ILE A 96 7.06 6.36 15.80
C ILE A 96 5.57 6.78 15.85
N PRO A 97 4.88 6.63 16.99
CA PRO A 97 5.34 5.89 18.17
C PRO A 97 5.51 4.40 17.87
N SER A 98 6.47 3.74 18.53
CA SER A 98 6.69 2.30 18.43
C SER A 98 7.04 1.75 19.79
N LEU A 99 6.52 0.56 20.09
CA LEU A 99 6.77 -0.13 21.34
C LEU A 99 7.37 -1.50 21.05
N ARG A 100 8.49 -1.79 21.71
CA ARG A 100 9.29 -2.99 21.48
C ARG A 100 9.64 -3.66 22.79
N LEU A 101 9.33 -4.94 22.92
CA LEU A 101 9.77 -5.76 24.04
C LEU A 101 11.06 -6.48 23.66
N TYR A 102 12.10 -6.28 24.45
CA TYR A 102 13.37 -6.97 24.35
C TYR A 102 13.40 -8.08 25.40
N LEU A 103 13.67 -9.30 24.95
CA LEU A 103 13.70 -10.49 25.79
C LEU A 103 15.14 -10.97 25.95
N SER A 104 15.55 -11.27 27.19
CA SER A 104 16.86 -11.83 27.54
C SER A 104 18.05 -11.08 26.92
N GLY A 105 17.93 -9.76 26.82
CA GLY A 105 18.96 -8.89 26.23
C GLY A 105 19.13 -9.00 24.71
N ASN A 106 18.26 -9.70 23.98
CA ASN A 106 18.34 -9.82 22.53
C ASN A 106 17.90 -8.52 21.83
N LYS A 107 18.88 -7.68 21.49
CA LYS A 107 18.65 -6.41 20.77
C LYS A 107 18.27 -6.57 19.30
N ASN A 108 18.59 -7.70 18.68
CA ASN A 108 18.45 -7.90 17.24
C ASN A 108 17.06 -8.39 16.84
N ASN A 109 16.33 -9.02 17.78
CA ASN A 109 14.98 -9.54 17.53
C ASN A 109 13.98 -9.02 18.58
N PRO A 110 13.72 -7.70 18.62
CA PRO A 110 12.69 -7.16 19.50
C PRO A 110 11.31 -7.60 19.03
N VAL A 111 10.43 -7.85 19.99
CA VAL A 111 9.04 -8.12 19.71
C VAL A 111 8.26 -6.81 19.64
N TYR A 112 7.58 -6.57 18.53
CA TYR A 112 6.78 -5.37 18.31
C TYR A 112 5.40 -5.50 18.94
N CYS A 113 4.99 -4.52 19.73
CA CYS A 113 3.60 -4.44 20.18
C CYS A 113 2.74 -3.90 19.02
N PRO A 114 1.71 -4.65 18.57
CA PRO A 114 0.95 -4.31 17.37
C PRO A 114 -0.03 -3.16 17.58
N ASP A 115 -0.52 -2.96 18.81
CA ASP A 115 -1.53 -1.94 19.13
C ASP A 115 -1.09 -1.10 20.35
N LEU A 116 -1.05 0.23 20.15
CA LEU A 116 -0.67 1.23 21.15
C LEU A 116 -1.83 2.15 21.54
N LYS A 117 -3.07 1.75 21.23
CA LYS A 117 -4.26 2.58 21.46
C LYS A 117 -4.61 2.76 22.93
N SER A 118 -4.29 1.78 23.80
CA SER A 118 -4.59 1.87 25.22
C SER A 118 -3.64 1.08 26.12
N SER A 119 -3.53 1.53 27.38
CA SER A 119 -2.81 0.83 28.45
C SER A 119 -3.29 -0.62 28.63
N ALA A 120 -4.61 -0.85 28.61
CA ALA A 120 -5.20 -2.18 28.71
C ALA A 120 -4.68 -3.15 27.62
N THR A 121 -4.57 -2.67 26.38
CA THR A 121 -4.11 -3.50 25.26
C THR A 121 -2.63 -3.89 25.42
N ILE A 122 -1.80 -2.98 25.94
CA ILE A 122 -0.38 -3.24 26.25
C ILE A 122 -0.27 -4.32 27.34
N LEU A 123 -1.08 -4.20 28.41
CA LEU A 123 -1.08 -5.16 29.52
C LEU A 123 -1.52 -6.54 29.06
N THR A 124 -2.64 -6.64 28.34
CA THR A 124 -3.10 -7.93 27.77
C THR A 124 -2.05 -8.56 26.86
N TRP A 125 -1.37 -7.76 26.04
CA TRP A 125 -0.29 -8.24 25.17
C TRP A 125 0.92 -8.77 25.97
N LEU A 126 1.29 -8.14 27.09
CA LEU A 126 2.35 -8.62 27.98
C LEU A 126 1.94 -9.89 28.73
N GLU A 127 0.72 -9.95 29.28
CA GLU A 127 0.23 -11.10 30.04
C GLU A 127 0.18 -12.37 29.17
N ARG A 128 -0.27 -12.25 27.91
CA ARG A 128 -0.23 -13.36 26.93
C ARG A 128 1.18 -13.93 26.72
N ARG A 129 2.23 -13.16 27.04
CA ARG A 129 3.64 -13.56 26.90
C ARG A 129 4.28 -14.07 28.19
N LYS A 130 3.64 -13.87 29.35
CA LYS A 130 4.11 -14.37 30.65
C LYS A 130 3.77 -15.85 30.89
N GLY A 131 2.73 -16.37 30.24
CA GLY A 131 2.35 -17.79 30.31
C GLY A 131 3.20 -18.68 29.40
N GLN A 132 2.90 -19.99 29.40
CA GLN A 132 3.21 -20.80 28.23
C GLN A 132 2.57 -20.11 27.03
N SER A 133 3.34 -19.80 26.00
CA SER A 133 2.85 -19.06 24.83
C SER A 133 1.72 -19.78 24.07
N ALA A 134 1.39 -21.00 24.48
CA ALA A 134 0.20 -21.75 24.11
C ALA A 134 -0.51 -22.36 25.34
N ASN A 135 -1.84 -22.39 25.31
CA ASN A 135 -2.66 -23.02 26.34
C ASN A 135 -2.62 -24.55 26.22
N ILE A 136 -2.33 -25.27 27.31
CA ILE A 136 -2.45 -26.74 27.32
C ILE A 136 -3.93 -27.12 27.25
N ILE A 137 -4.27 -27.96 26.26
CA ILE A 137 -5.61 -28.49 26.04
C ILE A 137 -5.57 -29.99 26.36
N SER A 138 -6.16 -30.36 27.49
CA SER A 138 -6.11 -31.74 28.01
C SER A 138 -7.27 -32.62 27.53
N ASN A 139 -8.36 -32.04 26.99
CA ASN A 139 -9.55 -32.78 26.58
C ASN A 139 -10.42 -32.01 25.57
N LEU A 140 -11.42 -32.70 25.01
CA LEU A 140 -12.35 -32.17 24.00
C LEU A 140 -13.16 -30.96 24.48
N THR A 141 -13.56 -30.92 25.76
CA THR A 141 -14.32 -29.77 26.30
C THR A 141 -13.48 -28.50 26.35
N GLN A 142 -12.21 -28.60 26.74
CA GLN A 142 -11.28 -27.47 26.70
C GLN A 142 -11.00 -27.02 25.27
N LEU A 143 -10.88 -27.97 24.33
CA LEU A 143 -10.71 -27.69 22.91
C LEU A 143 -11.90 -26.88 22.35
N GLU A 144 -13.12 -27.31 22.61
CA GLU A 144 -14.33 -26.63 22.15
C GLU A 144 -14.43 -25.21 22.69
N LYS A 145 -14.08 -25.01 23.97
CA LYS A 145 -13.99 -23.67 24.56
C LYS A 145 -12.94 -22.81 23.86
N PHE A 146 -11.73 -23.35 23.66
CA PHE A 146 -10.61 -22.65 23.03
C PHE A 146 -10.93 -22.19 21.60
N ILE A 147 -11.53 -23.07 20.78
CA ILE A 147 -11.94 -22.73 19.41
C ILE A 147 -13.16 -21.78 19.42
N GLY A 148 -14.00 -21.83 20.45
CA GLY A 148 -15.22 -21.03 20.56
C GLY A 148 -14.98 -19.54 20.86
N GLU A 149 -13.88 -19.18 21.52
CA GLU A 149 -13.60 -17.81 21.98
C GLU A 149 -13.16 -16.86 20.86
N GLU A 150 -12.44 -17.36 19.85
CA GLU A 150 -11.79 -16.54 18.82
C GLU A 150 -12.22 -17.01 17.41
N GLU A 151 -12.06 -16.17 16.38
CA GLU A 151 -12.42 -16.55 15.00
C GLU A 151 -11.39 -17.50 14.36
N LEU A 152 -10.13 -17.33 14.73
CA LEU A 152 -8.99 -18.07 14.21
C LEU A 152 -8.08 -18.48 15.37
N VAL A 153 -7.75 -19.76 15.45
CA VAL A 153 -6.85 -20.29 16.49
C VAL A 153 -5.77 -21.20 15.90
N VAL A 154 -4.63 -21.30 16.59
CA VAL A 154 -3.54 -22.22 16.23
C VAL A 154 -3.48 -23.33 17.28
N LEU A 155 -3.50 -24.60 16.86
CA LEU A 155 -3.43 -25.76 17.73
C LEU A 155 -2.25 -26.65 17.33
N GLY A 156 -1.28 -26.82 18.23
CA GLY A 156 -0.20 -27.79 18.08
C GLY A 156 -0.61 -29.14 18.67
N LEU A 157 -0.54 -30.20 17.87
CA LEU A 157 -0.72 -31.59 18.31
C LEU A 157 0.66 -32.25 18.30
N PHE A 158 1.15 -32.65 19.46
CA PHE A 158 2.46 -33.30 19.61
C PHE A 158 2.33 -34.55 20.47
N LYS A 159 2.96 -35.65 20.04
CA LYS A 159 2.95 -36.92 20.80
C LYS A 159 3.71 -36.80 22.11
N ASP A 160 4.83 -36.09 22.10
CA ASP A 160 5.65 -35.79 23.27
C ASP A 160 5.84 -34.27 23.37
N LEU A 161 5.36 -33.68 24.47
CA LEU A 161 5.40 -32.24 24.71
C LEU A 161 6.80 -31.73 25.10
N GLU A 162 7.74 -32.63 25.40
CA GLU A 162 9.09 -32.29 25.83
C GLU A 162 10.10 -32.26 24.66
N GLU A 163 9.68 -32.62 23.44
CA GLU A 163 10.54 -32.60 22.27
C GLU A 163 11.00 -31.18 21.89
N ASP A 164 12.20 -31.07 21.31
CA ASP A 164 12.76 -29.79 20.88
C ASP A 164 11.88 -29.06 19.85
N ILE A 165 11.12 -29.80 19.04
CA ILE A 165 10.20 -29.21 18.07
C ILE A 165 9.06 -28.43 18.74
N VAL A 166 8.66 -28.84 19.95
CA VAL A 166 7.62 -28.14 20.73
C VAL A 166 8.14 -26.77 21.19
N LYS A 167 9.45 -26.65 21.46
CA LYS A 167 10.07 -25.35 21.75
C LYS A 167 9.97 -24.40 20.55
N VAL A 168 10.16 -24.91 19.33
CA VAL A 168 9.98 -24.12 18.09
C VAL A 168 8.54 -23.61 17.97
N PHE A 169 7.55 -24.44 18.32
CA PHE A 169 6.14 -24.03 18.37
C PHE A 169 5.88 -22.95 19.42
N TYR A 170 6.39 -23.10 20.64
CA TYR A 170 6.25 -22.08 21.68
C TYR A 170 6.95 -20.76 21.32
N GLU A 171 8.13 -20.79 20.70
CA GLU A 171 8.80 -19.59 20.18
C GLU A 171 7.97 -18.92 19.07
N THR A 172 7.35 -19.70 18.19
CA THR A 172 6.44 -19.20 17.16
C THR A 172 5.23 -18.50 17.78
N ALA A 173 4.61 -19.15 18.77
CA ALA A 173 3.47 -18.62 19.50
C ALA A 173 3.82 -17.31 20.24
N ALA A 174 5.03 -17.23 20.78
CA ALA A 174 5.54 -15.99 21.36
C ALA A 174 5.69 -14.89 20.31
N ASP A 175 6.14 -15.17 19.09
CA ASP A 175 6.27 -14.15 18.04
C ASP A 175 4.90 -13.69 17.49
N ILE A 176 3.87 -14.55 17.48
CA ILE A 176 2.53 -14.29 16.94
C ILE A 176 1.50 -14.08 18.08
N ALA A 177 1.72 -13.05 18.91
CA ALA A 177 0.85 -12.80 20.08
C ALA A 177 -0.55 -12.24 19.76
N ASP A 178 -0.82 -11.91 18.51
CA ASP A 178 -2.13 -11.48 18.02
C ASP A 178 -3.09 -12.66 17.75
N LEU A 179 -2.61 -13.91 17.75
CA LEU A 179 -3.42 -15.11 17.63
C LEU A 179 -3.36 -15.96 18.91
N PRO A 180 -4.45 -16.66 19.26
CA PRO A 180 -4.45 -17.62 20.36
C PRO A 180 -3.79 -18.94 19.92
N PHE A 181 -2.92 -19.47 20.77
CA PHE A 181 -2.26 -20.76 20.57
C PHE A 181 -2.69 -21.76 21.64
N GLY A 182 -2.92 -23.00 21.22
CA GLY A 182 -3.20 -24.15 22.06
C GLY A 182 -2.22 -25.27 21.74
N VAL A 183 -1.96 -26.13 22.72
CA VAL A 183 -1.09 -27.29 22.57
C VAL A 183 -1.70 -28.51 23.24
N THR A 184 -1.59 -29.69 22.62
CA THR A 184 -2.14 -30.92 23.16
C THR A 184 -1.33 -32.15 22.79
N GLY A 185 -1.29 -33.10 23.70
CA GLY A 185 -0.85 -34.49 23.48
C GLY A 185 -1.96 -35.51 23.71
N ASN A 186 -3.24 -35.10 23.64
CA ASN A 186 -4.38 -35.96 23.92
C ASN A 186 -4.83 -36.75 22.67
N ASP A 187 -4.77 -38.08 22.73
CA ASP A 187 -5.08 -38.99 21.63
C ASP A 187 -6.52 -38.87 21.07
N GLU A 188 -7.50 -38.47 21.88
CA GLU A 188 -8.88 -38.24 21.41
C GLU A 188 -8.94 -37.03 20.48
N ILE A 189 -8.15 -35.99 20.76
CA ILE A 189 -8.06 -34.80 19.92
C ILE A 189 -7.33 -35.12 18.61
N PHE A 190 -6.26 -35.92 18.66
CA PHE A 190 -5.61 -36.46 17.45
C PHE A 190 -6.61 -37.21 16.57
N SER A 191 -7.40 -38.09 17.19
CA SER A 191 -8.42 -38.89 16.50
C SER A 191 -9.53 -38.02 15.87
N LYS A 192 -9.97 -36.95 16.54
CA LYS A 192 -10.98 -36.01 16.03
C LYS A 192 -10.58 -35.36 14.71
N TYR A 193 -9.29 -35.06 14.55
CA TYR A 193 -8.75 -34.40 13.35
C TYR A 193 -8.08 -35.36 12.37
N GLU A 194 -8.15 -36.67 12.62
CA GLU A 194 -7.52 -37.73 11.80
C GLU A 194 -6.00 -37.56 11.65
N ILE A 195 -5.34 -37.07 12.71
CA ILE A 195 -3.90 -36.79 12.73
C ILE A 195 -3.16 -37.94 13.42
N SER A 196 -2.03 -38.36 12.85
CA SER A 196 -1.21 -39.48 13.36
C SER A 196 0.23 -39.10 13.74
N GLY A 197 0.64 -37.86 13.49
CA GLY A 197 1.98 -37.34 13.76
C GLY A 197 1.93 -35.88 14.22
N ASP A 198 3.08 -35.33 14.58
CA ASP A 198 3.15 -33.97 15.11
C ASP A 198 2.74 -32.96 14.05
N THR A 199 1.72 -32.15 14.35
CA THR A 199 1.03 -31.29 13.39
C THR A 199 0.62 -29.97 14.02
N VAL A 200 0.81 -28.86 13.29
CA VAL A 200 0.16 -27.58 13.61
C VAL A 200 -1.13 -27.45 12.79
N LEU A 201 -2.25 -27.26 13.47
CA LEU A 201 -3.54 -26.92 12.89
C LEU A 201 -3.81 -25.42 13.01
N LEU A 202 -4.31 -24.84 11.93
CA LEU A 202 -4.93 -23.52 11.91
C LEU A 202 -6.44 -23.70 11.70
N ILE A 203 -7.22 -23.41 12.75
CA ILE A 203 -8.65 -23.70 12.82
C ILE A 203 -9.42 -22.38 12.70
N ARG A 204 -10.41 -22.34 11.79
CA ARG A 204 -11.28 -21.18 11.59
C ARG A 204 -12.73 -21.61 11.54
N LYS A 205 -13.60 -20.94 12.31
CA LYS A 205 -15.00 -21.33 12.53
C LYS A 205 -15.79 -21.64 11.26
N SER A 206 -15.56 -20.88 10.18
CA SER A 206 -16.34 -20.99 8.94
C SER A 206 -15.57 -21.58 7.75
N LYS A 207 -14.40 -22.21 7.98
CA LYS A 207 -13.55 -22.73 6.89
C LYS A 207 -12.88 -24.06 7.22
N PRO A 208 -12.49 -24.84 6.19
CA PRO A 208 -11.67 -26.03 6.40
C PRO A 208 -10.35 -25.67 7.07
N ASP A 209 -9.98 -26.47 8.05
CA ASP A 209 -8.72 -26.34 8.78
C ASP A 209 -7.53 -26.48 7.84
N LYS A 210 -6.42 -25.85 8.24
CA LYS A 210 -5.14 -26.00 7.55
C LYS A 210 -4.18 -26.74 8.45
N GLN A 211 -3.48 -27.71 7.89
CA GLN A 211 -2.56 -28.56 8.61
C GLN A 211 -1.14 -28.31 8.10
N PHE A 212 -0.18 -28.35 9.02
CA PHE A 212 1.24 -28.33 8.72
C PHE A 212 1.89 -29.45 9.53
N GLU A 213 2.27 -30.54 8.84
CA GLU A 213 3.00 -31.63 9.46
C GLU A 213 4.43 -31.18 9.77
N LEU A 214 4.87 -31.39 11.01
CA LEU A 214 6.23 -31.03 11.41
C LEU A 214 7.21 -32.16 11.04
N GLY A 215 8.33 -31.77 10.45
CA GLY A 215 9.47 -32.64 10.20
C GLY A 215 10.66 -32.27 11.10
N SER A 216 11.68 -33.14 11.14
CA SER A 216 12.90 -32.90 11.91
C SER A 216 13.70 -31.66 11.47
N SER A 217 13.46 -31.15 10.25
CA SER A 217 14.08 -29.93 9.73
C SER A 217 13.20 -28.68 9.83
N THR A 218 11.99 -28.79 10.40
CA THR A 218 11.07 -27.66 10.51
C THR A 218 11.67 -26.60 11.42
N VAL A 219 11.78 -25.37 10.90
CA VAL A 219 12.26 -24.21 11.66
C VAL A 219 11.14 -23.23 11.95
N LYS A 220 11.35 -22.33 12.92
CA LYS A 220 10.38 -21.30 13.32
C LYS A 220 9.83 -20.51 12.15
N THR A 221 10.67 -20.15 11.18
CA THR A 221 10.26 -19.38 10.00
C THR A 221 9.22 -20.09 9.14
N ASP A 222 9.27 -21.43 9.07
CA ASP A 222 8.31 -22.22 8.30
C ASP A 222 6.92 -22.13 8.93
N LEU A 223 6.83 -22.28 10.25
CA LEU A 223 5.59 -22.17 11.00
C LEU A 223 5.02 -20.74 10.93
N VAL A 224 5.86 -19.72 11.09
CA VAL A 224 5.42 -18.31 10.95
C VAL A 224 4.88 -18.06 9.55
N GLN A 225 5.56 -18.54 8.50
CA GLN A 225 5.09 -18.38 7.12
C GLN A 225 3.76 -19.11 6.89
N PHE A 226 3.63 -20.35 7.36
CA PHE A 226 2.39 -21.11 7.27
C PHE A 226 1.23 -20.36 7.95
N ILE A 227 1.41 -19.95 9.20
CA ILE A 227 0.36 -19.27 9.97
C ILE A 227 -0.02 -17.95 9.30
N ARG A 228 0.95 -17.09 8.96
CA ARG A 228 0.66 -15.79 8.32
C ARG A 228 0.04 -15.91 6.93
N LEU A 229 0.40 -16.94 6.16
CA LEU A 229 -0.17 -17.21 4.83
C LEU A 229 -1.65 -17.65 4.91
N TYR A 230 -2.00 -18.46 5.91
CA TYR A 230 -3.36 -18.97 6.08
C TYR A 230 -4.22 -18.15 7.04
N GLU A 231 -3.63 -17.20 7.76
CA GLU A 231 -4.34 -16.11 8.45
C GLU A 231 -5.09 -15.21 7.44
N MET A 232 -4.50 -15.00 6.26
CA MET A 232 -5.06 -14.16 5.22
C MET A 232 -6.17 -14.88 4.42
N GLU A 233 -7.17 -14.09 4.03
CA GLU A 233 -8.19 -14.48 3.07
C GLU A 233 -7.55 -14.77 1.70
N LEU A 234 -8.18 -15.64 0.89
CA LEU A 234 -7.72 -15.88 -0.49
C LEU A 234 -7.69 -14.59 -1.30
N VAL A 235 -8.71 -13.75 -1.14
CA VAL A 235 -8.75 -12.37 -1.62
C VAL A 235 -9.00 -11.51 -0.40
N THR A 236 -8.05 -10.66 -0.05
CA THR A 236 -8.18 -9.76 1.10
C THR A 236 -8.62 -8.38 0.63
N GLU A 237 -9.74 -7.88 1.14
CA GLU A 237 -10.12 -6.50 0.88
C GLU A 237 -9.20 -5.54 1.63
N TYR A 238 -8.69 -4.51 0.95
CA TYR A 238 -7.94 -3.43 1.58
C TYR A 238 -8.89 -2.45 2.29
N ASN A 239 -8.73 -2.33 3.61
CA ASN A 239 -9.45 -1.38 4.45
C ASN A 239 -8.63 -1.04 5.71
N GLY A 240 -9.20 -0.26 6.64
CA GLY A 240 -8.50 0.16 7.86
C GLY A 240 -8.06 -0.96 8.81
N GLU A 241 -8.66 -2.15 8.71
CA GLU A 241 -8.36 -3.31 9.56
C GLU A 241 -7.30 -4.22 8.91
N THR A 242 -7.37 -4.39 7.59
CA THR A 242 -6.50 -5.33 6.84
C THR A 242 -5.23 -4.67 6.31
N ALA A 243 -5.17 -3.34 6.19
CA ALA A 243 -4.04 -2.63 5.58
C ALA A 243 -2.69 -2.99 6.21
N SER A 244 -2.61 -3.04 7.54
CA SER A 244 -1.37 -3.42 8.24
C SER A 244 -0.96 -4.86 7.93
N LYS A 245 -1.92 -5.79 7.86
CA LYS A 245 -1.64 -7.19 7.55
C LYS A 245 -1.15 -7.38 6.12
N ILE A 246 -1.79 -6.69 5.17
CA ILE A 246 -1.38 -6.67 3.76
C ILE A 246 0.06 -6.15 3.64
N LEU A 247 0.37 -4.99 4.23
CA LEU A 247 1.70 -4.37 4.11
C LEU A 247 2.83 -5.15 4.80
N ASN A 248 2.50 -5.98 5.80
CA ASN A 248 3.46 -6.83 6.51
C ASN A 248 3.37 -8.31 6.07
N SER A 249 2.75 -8.57 4.91
CA SER A 249 2.63 -9.92 4.34
C SER A 249 4.00 -10.53 4.05
N VAL A 250 4.13 -11.84 4.30
CA VAL A 250 5.32 -12.62 3.88
C VAL A 250 5.38 -12.83 2.37
N VAL A 251 4.25 -12.69 1.67
CA VAL A 251 4.16 -12.78 0.21
C VAL A 251 4.31 -11.38 -0.37
N LEU A 252 5.47 -11.09 -0.97
CA LEU A 252 5.86 -9.74 -1.42
C LEU A 252 5.24 -9.31 -2.74
N ASN A 253 4.79 -10.26 -3.58
CA ASN A 253 4.13 -9.96 -4.85
C ASN A 253 2.65 -9.73 -4.59
N HIS A 254 2.17 -8.50 -4.79
CA HIS A 254 0.79 -8.12 -4.55
C HIS A 254 0.08 -7.88 -5.88
N PHE A 255 -1.04 -8.56 -6.07
CA PHE A 255 -1.93 -8.39 -7.21
C PHE A 255 -3.20 -7.68 -6.74
N LEU A 256 -3.39 -6.45 -7.20
CA LEU A 256 -4.41 -5.52 -6.73
C LEU A 256 -5.51 -5.35 -7.77
N LEU A 257 -6.75 -5.69 -7.40
CA LEU A 257 -7.96 -5.40 -8.15
C LEU A 257 -8.61 -4.14 -7.60
N PHE A 258 -8.64 -3.07 -8.40
CA PHE A 258 -9.40 -1.85 -8.13
C PHE A 258 -10.75 -1.97 -8.83
N ILE A 259 -11.83 -1.95 -8.06
CA ILE A 259 -13.18 -2.17 -8.60
C ILE A 259 -14.22 -1.40 -7.80
N ASN A 260 -15.34 -1.06 -8.43
CA ASN A 260 -16.51 -0.60 -7.71
C ASN A 260 -17.43 -1.80 -7.44
N LYS A 261 -17.70 -2.10 -6.17
CA LYS A 261 -18.54 -3.23 -5.77
C LYS A 261 -19.99 -3.16 -6.28
N THR A 262 -20.45 -1.96 -6.62
CA THR A 262 -21.81 -1.72 -7.13
C THR A 262 -21.91 -1.82 -8.66
N GLU A 263 -20.79 -2.02 -9.35
CA GLU A 263 -20.75 -2.10 -10.80
C GLU A 263 -21.28 -3.46 -11.32
N GLU A 264 -21.98 -3.42 -12.45
CA GLU A 264 -22.41 -4.63 -13.15
C GLU A 264 -21.18 -5.45 -13.57
N GLY A 265 -21.19 -6.76 -13.30
CA GLY A 265 -20.03 -7.64 -13.56
C GLY A 265 -19.02 -7.75 -12.41
N PHE A 266 -19.27 -7.10 -11.26
CA PHE A 266 -18.43 -7.26 -10.05
C PHE A 266 -18.29 -8.73 -9.64
N GLU A 267 -19.39 -9.48 -9.53
CA GLU A 267 -19.38 -10.87 -9.05
C GLU A 267 -18.56 -11.79 -9.97
N GLU A 268 -18.70 -11.64 -11.29
CA GLU A 268 -17.93 -12.43 -12.27
C GLU A 268 -16.43 -12.12 -12.18
N THR A 269 -16.09 -10.84 -12.09
CA THR A 269 -14.70 -10.38 -11.94
C THR A 269 -14.10 -10.86 -10.63
N TYR A 270 -14.84 -10.76 -9.53
CA TYR A 270 -14.40 -11.20 -8.21
C TYR A 270 -14.21 -12.72 -8.16
N LEU A 271 -15.13 -13.50 -8.76
CA LEU A 271 -14.99 -14.96 -8.84
C LEU A 271 -13.77 -15.38 -9.65
N ALA A 272 -13.53 -14.73 -10.80
CA ALA A 272 -12.34 -14.98 -11.60
C ALA A 272 -11.05 -14.62 -10.85
N PHE A 273 -11.04 -13.49 -10.14
CA PHE A 273 -9.93 -13.05 -9.32
C PHE A 273 -9.64 -14.04 -8.17
N LYS A 274 -10.68 -14.49 -7.46
CA LYS A 274 -10.59 -15.50 -6.40
C LYS A 274 -10.11 -16.86 -6.91
N THR A 275 -10.65 -17.33 -8.04
CA THR A 275 -10.22 -18.59 -8.67
C THR A 275 -8.74 -18.55 -9.07
N THR A 276 -8.27 -17.38 -9.52
CA THR A 276 -6.85 -17.16 -9.81
C THR A 276 -6.01 -17.16 -8.53
N ALA A 277 -6.51 -16.56 -7.45
CA ALA A 277 -5.84 -16.53 -6.14
C ALA A 277 -5.58 -17.93 -5.58
N GLU A 278 -6.54 -18.85 -5.73
CA GLU A 278 -6.41 -20.24 -5.30
C GLU A 278 -5.22 -20.94 -5.97
N LYS A 279 -4.98 -20.68 -7.26
CA LYS A 279 -3.89 -21.29 -8.03
C LYS A 279 -2.51 -20.73 -7.70
N LEU A 280 -2.44 -19.56 -7.07
CA LEU A 280 -1.20 -18.81 -6.85
C LEU A 280 -0.92 -18.50 -5.37
N ARG A 281 -1.63 -19.18 -4.46
CA ARG A 281 -1.48 -19.00 -3.02
C ARG A 281 -0.02 -19.20 -2.60
N GLY A 282 0.48 -18.28 -1.77
CA GLY A 282 1.87 -18.28 -1.29
C GLY A 282 2.88 -17.65 -2.26
N LYS A 283 2.54 -17.50 -3.55
CA LYS A 283 3.41 -16.84 -4.55
C LYS A 283 3.00 -15.39 -4.81
N VAL A 284 1.69 -15.15 -4.79
CA VAL A 284 1.07 -13.83 -5.05
C VAL A 284 -0.05 -13.61 -4.04
N LEU A 285 -0.06 -12.44 -3.39
CA LEU A 285 -1.13 -11.99 -2.51
C LEU A 285 -2.19 -11.27 -3.34
N PHE A 286 -3.45 -11.69 -3.24
CA PHE A 286 -4.56 -11.09 -3.97
C PHE A 286 -5.29 -10.11 -3.07
N VAL A 287 -5.29 -8.84 -3.48
CA VAL A 287 -5.88 -7.72 -2.73
C VAL A 287 -6.97 -7.09 -3.59
N MET A 288 -8.16 -6.90 -3.03
CA MET A 288 -9.23 -6.14 -3.67
C MET A 288 -9.36 -4.77 -3.00
N MET A 289 -9.58 -3.74 -3.79
CA MET A 289 -9.79 -2.37 -3.33
C MET A 289 -11.09 -1.81 -3.91
N ASP A 290 -12.00 -1.43 -3.02
CA ASP A 290 -13.20 -0.71 -3.41
C ASP A 290 -12.86 0.75 -3.70
N VAL A 291 -13.10 1.20 -4.93
CA VAL A 291 -12.84 2.59 -5.34
C VAL A 291 -13.93 3.56 -4.91
N SER A 292 -15.07 3.07 -4.41
CA SER A 292 -16.11 3.90 -3.82
C SER A 292 -15.77 4.37 -2.40
N GLU A 293 -14.79 3.75 -1.75
CA GLU A 293 -14.32 4.08 -0.40
C GLU A 293 -13.34 5.27 -0.42
N PRO A 294 -13.71 6.46 0.09
CA PRO A 294 -12.87 7.66 -0.01
C PRO A 294 -11.51 7.52 0.68
N ARG A 295 -11.40 6.69 1.73
CA ARG A 295 -10.14 6.45 2.44
C ARG A 295 -9.07 5.78 1.56
N ASN A 296 -9.46 5.17 0.45
CA ASN A 296 -8.55 4.49 -0.48
C ASN A 296 -7.84 5.43 -1.46
N GLY A 297 -8.23 6.71 -1.52
CA GLY A 297 -7.73 7.67 -2.52
C GLY A 297 -6.20 7.77 -2.62
N ARG A 298 -5.49 7.78 -1.47
CA ARG A 298 -4.01 7.85 -1.47
C ARG A 298 -3.35 6.62 -2.10
N VAL A 299 -3.97 5.44 -1.95
CA VAL A 299 -3.45 4.21 -2.56
C VAL A 299 -3.75 4.22 -4.05
N MET A 300 -4.94 4.66 -4.45
CA MET A 300 -5.28 4.84 -5.87
C MET A 300 -4.32 5.82 -6.56
N GLU A 301 -3.97 6.93 -5.92
CA GLU A 301 -2.96 7.88 -6.41
C GLU A 301 -1.58 7.23 -6.60
N TYR A 302 -1.13 6.46 -5.61
CA TYR A 302 0.14 5.73 -5.68
C TYR A 302 0.21 4.76 -6.88
N PHE A 303 -0.90 4.10 -7.19
CA PHE A 303 -1.02 3.17 -8.33
C PHE A 303 -1.48 3.83 -9.64
N ARG A 304 -1.70 5.16 -9.62
CA ARG A 304 -2.22 5.95 -10.74
C ARG A 304 -3.47 5.31 -11.34
N VAL A 305 -4.46 5.01 -10.48
CA VAL A 305 -5.77 4.47 -10.85
C VAL A 305 -6.82 5.53 -10.58
N ARG A 306 -7.67 5.82 -11.56
CA ARG A 306 -8.80 6.73 -11.41
C ARG A 306 -10.11 5.97 -11.31
N SER A 307 -11.08 6.52 -10.59
CA SER A 307 -12.37 5.86 -10.38
C SER A 307 -13.15 5.63 -11.67
N GLU A 308 -12.91 6.41 -12.73
CA GLU A 308 -13.57 6.27 -14.02
C GLU A 308 -12.97 5.16 -14.91
N GLU A 309 -11.79 4.64 -14.52
CA GLU A 309 -11.02 3.66 -15.30
C GLU A 309 -11.23 2.22 -14.80
N VAL A 310 -11.92 2.03 -13.68
CA VAL A 310 -12.17 0.71 -13.09
C VAL A 310 -13.12 -0.15 -13.94
N PRO A 311 -13.04 -1.49 -13.85
CA PRO A 311 -12.05 -2.27 -13.09
C PRO A 311 -10.61 -2.12 -13.63
N GLN A 312 -9.63 -2.13 -12.72
CA GLN A 312 -8.20 -2.07 -13.05
C GLN A 312 -7.41 -3.06 -12.22
N ILE A 313 -6.33 -3.58 -12.81
CA ILE A 313 -5.42 -4.50 -12.16
C ILE A 313 -4.01 -3.89 -12.11
N ARG A 314 -3.35 -4.02 -10.96
CA ARG A 314 -1.92 -3.73 -10.78
C ARG A 314 -1.22 -4.94 -10.14
N MET A 315 0.03 -5.15 -10.51
CA MET A 315 0.95 -6.03 -9.79
C MET A 315 2.11 -5.19 -9.27
N VAL A 316 2.57 -5.45 -8.05
CA VAL A 316 3.74 -4.78 -7.46
C VAL A 316 4.51 -5.76 -6.58
N ASN A 317 5.83 -5.66 -6.59
CA ASN A 317 6.65 -6.27 -5.55
C ASN A 317 6.95 -5.24 -4.47
N LEU A 318 6.72 -5.58 -3.19
CA LEU A 318 6.95 -4.64 -2.09
C LEU A 318 8.43 -4.35 -1.79
N SER A 319 9.38 -5.09 -2.37
CA SER A 319 10.81 -4.84 -2.19
C SER A 319 11.38 -3.82 -3.18
N ASP A 320 11.01 -3.91 -4.47
CA ASP A 320 11.51 -2.99 -5.51
C ASP A 320 10.51 -1.87 -5.86
N HIS A 321 9.26 -2.00 -5.42
CA HIS A 321 8.16 -1.08 -5.70
C HIS A 321 7.86 -0.87 -7.21
N VAL A 322 8.34 -1.77 -8.07
CA VAL A 322 8.08 -1.73 -9.51
C VAL A 322 6.66 -2.19 -9.77
N GLN A 323 5.88 -1.34 -10.43
CA GLN A 323 4.48 -1.59 -10.73
C GLN A 323 4.33 -2.17 -12.14
N TYR A 324 3.31 -2.99 -12.32
CA TYR A 324 2.92 -3.57 -13.61
C TYR A 324 1.41 -3.42 -13.76
N GLN A 325 0.94 -3.28 -14.99
CA GLN A 325 -0.48 -3.15 -15.34
C GLN A 325 -0.91 -4.33 -16.19
N LEU A 326 -2.13 -4.84 -15.96
CA LEU A 326 -2.72 -5.88 -16.81
C LEU A 326 -2.91 -5.33 -18.24
N PRO A 327 -2.28 -5.94 -19.26
CA PRO A 327 -2.42 -5.49 -20.64
C PRO A 327 -3.64 -6.11 -21.32
N SER A 328 -4.81 -5.98 -20.69
CA SER A 328 -6.08 -6.56 -21.16
C SER A 328 -7.28 -5.75 -20.67
N ASP A 329 -8.39 -5.84 -21.40
CA ASP A 329 -9.72 -5.38 -21.01
C ASP A 329 -10.59 -6.52 -20.43
N LYS A 330 -10.07 -7.75 -20.41
CA LYS A 330 -10.74 -8.94 -19.86
C LYS A 330 -10.23 -9.28 -18.47
N PHE A 331 -11.16 -9.62 -17.57
CA PHE A 331 -10.89 -9.96 -16.18
C PHE A 331 -11.26 -11.42 -15.85
N ASP A 332 -11.25 -12.31 -16.85
CA ASP A 332 -11.48 -13.73 -16.66
C ASP A 332 -10.27 -14.46 -16.04
N THR A 333 -10.51 -15.66 -15.51
CA THR A 333 -9.47 -16.45 -14.79
C THR A 333 -8.25 -16.75 -15.65
N GLN A 334 -8.44 -17.02 -16.95
CA GLN A 334 -7.35 -17.36 -17.85
C GLN A 334 -6.44 -16.14 -18.03
N THR A 335 -7.01 -14.99 -18.35
CA THR A 335 -6.30 -13.74 -18.55
C THR A 335 -5.51 -13.32 -17.30
N LEU A 336 -6.15 -13.38 -16.12
CA LEU A 336 -5.51 -13.02 -14.85
C LEU A 336 -4.37 -13.97 -14.48
N LEU A 337 -4.57 -15.27 -14.66
CA LEU A 337 -3.55 -16.29 -14.39
C LEU A 337 -2.35 -16.14 -15.33
N GLU A 338 -2.58 -15.97 -16.64
CA GLU A 338 -1.53 -15.78 -17.63
C GLU A 338 -0.67 -14.55 -17.31
N PHE A 339 -1.30 -13.44 -16.88
CA PHE A 339 -0.56 -12.25 -16.48
C PHE A 339 0.32 -12.49 -15.25
N CYS A 340 -0.23 -13.11 -14.20
CA CYS A 340 0.54 -13.44 -13.01
C CYS A 340 1.72 -14.37 -13.32
N LEU A 341 1.52 -15.39 -14.17
CA LEU A 341 2.59 -16.30 -14.58
C LEU A 341 3.66 -15.58 -15.40
N LYS A 342 3.28 -14.71 -16.36
CA LYS A 342 4.25 -13.88 -17.10
C LYS A 342 5.05 -12.97 -16.18
N TYR A 343 4.42 -12.40 -15.15
CA TYR A 343 5.10 -11.59 -14.15
C TYR A 343 6.10 -12.42 -13.33
N LEU A 344 5.69 -13.57 -12.81
CA LEU A 344 6.56 -14.47 -12.04
C LEU A 344 7.74 -15.00 -12.88
N ASP A 345 7.54 -15.16 -14.19
CA ASP A 345 8.57 -15.51 -15.17
C ASP A 345 9.52 -14.36 -15.56
N GLY A 346 9.30 -13.14 -15.04
CA GLY A 346 10.08 -11.95 -15.39
C GLY A 346 9.81 -11.41 -16.81
N LYS A 347 8.71 -11.81 -17.45
CA LYS A 347 8.34 -11.43 -18.83
C LYS A 347 7.29 -10.32 -18.90
N ALA A 348 6.68 -9.95 -17.78
CA ALA A 348 5.77 -8.81 -17.74
C ALA A 348 6.53 -7.50 -17.96
N LYS A 349 5.89 -6.53 -18.63
CA LYS A 349 6.48 -5.21 -18.85
C LYS A 349 6.16 -4.29 -17.67
N PRO A 350 7.17 -3.66 -17.04
CA PRO A 350 6.92 -2.72 -15.96
C PRO A 350 6.18 -1.48 -16.48
N LYS A 351 5.35 -0.90 -15.62
CA LYS A 351 4.71 0.39 -15.86
C LYS A 351 5.74 1.49 -15.64
N LEU A 352 6.03 2.24 -16.70
CA LEU A 352 6.92 3.38 -16.68
C LEU A 352 6.12 4.68 -16.63
N GLN A 353 6.75 5.76 -16.15
CA GLN A 353 6.18 7.10 -16.29
C GLN A 353 6.11 7.50 -17.77
N SER A 354 7.06 7.06 -18.56
CA SER A 354 7.09 7.24 -20.01
C SER A 354 7.94 6.13 -20.62
N GLU A 355 7.57 5.72 -21.83
CA GLU A 355 8.47 5.00 -22.71
C GLU A 355 9.58 5.92 -23.23
N SER A 356 10.67 5.33 -23.72
CA SER A 356 11.70 6.05 -24.46
C SER A 356 11.14 6.57 -25.78
N ILE A 357 11.54 7.77 -26.18
CA ILE A 357 11.14 8.35 -27.49
C ILE A 357 11.66 7.43 -28.61
N PRO A 358 10.79 6.84 -29.46
CA PRO A 358 11.23 6.04 -30.59
C PRO A 358 12.06 6.87 -31.58
N GLU A 359 13.11 6.31 -32.19
CA GLU A 359 13.95 7.04 -33.15
C GLU A 359 13.14 7.58 -34.35
N ASN A 360 12.08 6.87 -34.73
CA ASN A 360 11.23 7.15 -35.87
C ASN A 360 9.90 7.84 -35.50
N TRP A 361 9.77 8.38 -34.28
CA TRP A 361 8.52 8.89 -33.71
C TRP A 361 7.83 9.96 -34.58
N ASP A 362 8.59 10.74 -35.34
CA ASP A 362 8.11 11.81 -36.21
C ASP A 362 8.21 11.53 -37.71
N THR A 363 8.61 10.32 -38.11
CA THR A 363 8.82 10.00 -39.53
C THR A 363 7.52 9.67 -40.27
N GLN A 364 6.55 9.05 -39.58
CA GLN A 364 5.27 8.66 -40.15
C GLN A 364 4.28 9.85 -40.18
N PRO A 365 3.22 9.79 -41.03
CA PRO A 365 2.17 10.80 -41.05
C PRO A 365 1.52 10.99 -39.67
N VAL A 366 1.23 9.89 -38.98
CA VAL A 366 0.82 9.89 -37.58
C VAL A 366 2.07 9.90 -36.69
N LYS A 367 2.23 10.96 -35.87
CA LYS A 367 3.33 11.07 -34.91
C LYS A 367 3.08 10.20 -33.68
N GLU A 368 4.11 9.52 -33.22
CA GLU A 368 4.06 8.68 -32.01
C GLU A 368 4.57 9.47 -30.81
N LEU A 369 3.70 9.66 -29.82
CA LEU A 369 4.04 10.37 -28.59
C LEU A 369 4.18 9.39 -27.43
N VAL A 370 5.12 9.72 -26.56
CA VAL A 370 5.38 9.11 -25.26
C VAL A 370 5.35 10.22 -24.21
N GLY A 371 5.33 9.86 -22.92
CA GLY A 371 5.29 10.86 -21.84
C GLY A 371 6.41 11.93 -21.93
N MET A 372 7.61 11.55 -22.40
CA MET A 372 8.78 12.43 -22.52
C MET A 372 8.66 13.51 -23.61
N ASN A 373 7.98 13.26 -24.72
CA ASN A 373 7.81 14.25 -25.80
C ASN A 373 6.39 14.84 -25.87
N PHE A 374 5.45 14.28 -25.10
CA PHE A 374 4.03 14.63 -25.17
C PHE A 374 3.80 16.14 -24.96
N GLU A 375 4.31 16.73 -23.88
CA GLU A 375 4.03 18.13 -23.54
C GLU A 375 4.60 19.10 -24.58
N ILE A 376 5.85 18.85 -25.00
CA ILE A 376 6.56 19.68 -25.99
C ILE A 376 5.83 19.69 -27.34
N VAL A 377 5.30 18.52 -27.76
CA VAL A 377 4.60 18.41 -29.03
C VAL A 377 3.17 18.95 -28.90
N ALA A 378 2.40 18.45 -27.93
CA ALA A 378 0.99 18.77 -27.79
C ALA A 378 0.75 20.26 -27.52
N PHE A 379 1.53 20.90 -26.65
CA PHE A 379 1.37 22.31 -26.29
C PHE A 379 2.23 23.26 -27.14
N ASN A 380 2.65 22.84 -28.34
CA ASN A 380 3.35 23.72 -29.25
C ASN A 380 2.42 24.86 -29.73
N HIS A 381 2.68 26.09 -29.26
CA HIS A 381 1.87 27.27 -29.58
C HIS A 381 1.81 27.66 -31.07
N ASN A 382 2.58 26.99 -31.93
CA ASN A 382 2.57 27.19 -33.39
C ASN A 382 1.92 26.03 -34.17
N LYS A 383 1.50 24.95 -33.51
CA LYS A 383 0.91 23.78 -34.16
C LYS A 383 -0.45 23.46 -33.53
N ASN A 384 -1.38 23.00 -34.36
CA ASN A 384 -2.66 22.46 -33.92
C ASN A 384 -2.51 20.94 -33.86
N VAL A 385 -2.38 20.41 -32.65
CA VAL A 385 -2.07 19.00 -32.44
C VAL A 385 -3.33 18.25 -32.06
N ILE A 386 -3.76 17.30 -32.87
CA ILE A 386 -4.83 16.38 -32.50
C ILE A 386 -4.23 15.05 -32.06
N VAL A 387 -4.57 14.61 -30.84
CA VAL A 387 -3.98 13.43 -30.21
C VAL A 387 -5.05 12.37 -29.94
N LEU A 388 -4.79 11.15 -30.39
CA LEU A 388 -5.51 9.95 -30.00
C LEU A 388 -4.83 9.31 -28.77
N PHE A 389 -5.54 9.29 -27.65
CA PHE A 389 -5.12 8.59 -26.44
C PHE A 389 -5.71 7.19 -26.46
N TYR A 390 -4.88 6.14 -26.50
CA TYR A 390 -5.34 4.77 -26.76
C TYR A 390 -4.70 3.74 -25.83
N ALA A 391 -5.30 2.54 -25.80
CA ALA A 391 -4.71 1.34 -25.22
C ALA A 391 -4.49 0.29 -26.34
N PRO A 392 -3.29 -0.30 -26.51
CA PRO A 392 -2.98 -1.18 -27.65
C PRO A 392 -3.87 -2.42 -27.74
N TRP A 393 -4.35 -2.93 -26.60
CA TRP A 393 -5.18 -4.14 -26.53
C TRP A 393 -6.67 -3.87 -26.79
N SER A 394 -7.16 -2.64 -26.54
CA SER A 394 -8.58 -2.28 -26.71
C SER A 394 -9.01 -2.39 -28.17
N SER A 395 -10.13 -3.07 -28.40
CA SER A 395 -10.69 -3.24 -29.75
C SER A 395 -11.18 -1.90 -30.34
N GLU A 396 -11.78 -1.06 -29.51
CA GLU A 396 -12.29 0.27 -29.83
C GLU A 396 -11.15 1.22 -30.20
N SER A 397 -10.02 1.10 -29.50
CA SER A 397 -8.79 1.86 -29.79
C SER A 397 -8.22 1.48 -31.16
N ARG A 398 -8.04 0.17 -31.41
CA ARG A 398 -7.48 -0.34 -32.67
C ARG A 398 -8.37 -0.01 -33.88
N ALA A 399 -9.69 0.01 -33.70
CA ALA A 399 -10.63 0.40 -34.75
C ALA A 399 -10.44 1.84 -35.25
N LEU A 400 -9.79 2.72 -34.47
CA LEU A 400 -9.50 4.10 -34.88
C LEU A 400 -8.18 4.28 -35.62
N PHE A 401 -7.27 3.29 -35.60
CA PHE A 401 -5.97 3.45 -36.24
C PHE A 401 -6.07 3.75 -37.76
N PRO A 402 -6.90 3.04 -38.56
CA PRO A 402 -7.04 3.38 -39.98
C PRO A 402 -7.60 4.79 -40.21
N LEU A 403 -8.58 5.21 -39.41
CA LEU A 403 -9.14 6.55 -39.46
C LEU A 403 -8.08 7.62 -39.11
N TRP A 404 -7.16 7.30 -38.21
CA TRP A 404 -6.10 8.20 -37.80
C TRP A 404 -5.06 8.40 -38.91
N GLU A 405 -4.73 7.34 -39.64
CA GLU A 405 -3.90 7.41 -40.85
C GLU A 405 -4.59 8.24 -41.95
N GLU A 406 -5.89 8.03 -42.20
CA GLU A 406 -6.67 8.84 -43.15
C GLU A 406 -6.70 10.33 -42.76
N LEU A 407 -6.79 10.62 -41.47
CA LEU A 407 -6.77 11.98 -40.95
C LEU A 407 -5.40 12.64 -41.15
N ALA A 408 -4.31 11.93 -40.86
CA ALA A 408 -2.95 12.39 -41.11
C ALA A 408 -2.72 12.65 -42.60
N GLU A 409 -3.24 11.78 -43.47
CA GLU A 409 -3.20 11.96 -44.92
C GLU A 409 -3.90 13.24 -45.36
N HIS A 410 -5.11 13.48 -44.84
CA HIS A 410 -5.89 14.67 -45.17
C HIS A 410 -5.17 15.98 -44.83
N PHE A 411 -4.35 15.99 -43.79
CA PHE A 411 -3.61 17.16 -43.32
C PHE A 411 -2.12 17.15 -43.70
N ARG A 412 -1.67 16.22 -44.56
CA ARG A 412 -0.24 16.07 -44.91
C ARG A 412 0.40 17.37 -45.43
N GLU A 413 -0.32 18.15 -46.24
CA GLU A 413 0.18 19.41 -46.80
C GLU A 413 -0.01 20.61 -45.85
N ASN A 414 -0.67 20.42 -44.71
CA ASN A 414 -0.91 21.47 -43.73
C ASN A 414 0.16 21.41 -42.64
N GLU A 415 1.20 22.22 -42.80
CA GLU A 415 2.31 22.28 -41.83
C GLU A 415 1.87 22.70 -40.42
N ASP A 416 0.74 23.41 -40.27
CA ASP A 416 0.23 23.87 -38.97
C ASP A 416 -0.57 22.81 -38.21
N VAL A 417 -0.76 21.61 -38.77
CA VAL A 417 -1.51 20.52 -38.15
C VAL A 417 -0.60 19.34 -37.88
N VAL A 418 -0.68 18.80 -36.66
CA VAL A 418 0.01 17.56 -36.28
C VAL A 418 -1.04 16.55 -35.86
N VAL A 419 -1.03 15.38 -36.50
CA VAL A 419 -1.86 14.23 -36.12
C VAL A 419 -0.98 13.26 -35.36
N ALA A 420 -1.34 12.96 -34.11
CA ALA A 420 -0.50 12.19 -33.21
C ALA A 420 -1.28 11.17 -32.38
N LYS A 421 -0.61 10.16 -31.83
CA LYS A 421 -1.21 9.17 -30.94
C LYS A 421 -0.29 8.87 -29.75
N ILE A 422 -0.85 8.45 -28.63
CA ILE A 422 -0.11 8.07 -27.42
C ILE A 422 -0.76 6.86 -26.73
N ASP A 423 0.06 5.88 -26.38
CA ASP A 423 -0.33 4.77 -25.51
C ASP A 423 -0.37 5.25 -24.05
N VAL A 424 -1.57 5.45 -23.51
CA VAL A 424 -1.76 5.92 -22.12
C VAL A 424 -1.57 4.86 -21.06
N THR A 425 -1.35 3.61 -21.48
CA THR A 425 -1.12 2.49 -20.57
C THR A 425 0.35 2.32 -20.23
N ALA A 426 1.23 2.78 -21.14
CA ALA A 426 2.68 2.79 -20.98
C ALA A 426 3.25 4.18 -20.69
N ASN A 427 2.43 5.24 -20.80
CA ASN A 427 2.85 6.63 -20.61
C ASN A 427 1.88 7.38 -19.70
N ASP A 428 2.39 7.91 -18.59
CA ASP A 428 1.63 8.76 -17.69
C ASP A 428 1.66 10.21 -18.21
N VAL A 429 0.49 10.73 -18.55
CA VAL A 429 0.32 12.10 -19.04
C VAL A 429 -0.42 12.96 -18.02
N ASN A 430 0.13 14.14 -17.72
CA ASN A 430 -0.45 15.09 -16.76
C ASN A 430 -1.60 15.90 -17.39
N ILE A 431 -2.61 15.19 -17.87
CA ILE A 431 -3.82 15.78 -18.41
C ILE A 431 -4.99 15.13 -17.71
N HIS A 432 -6.02 15.94 -17.42
CA HIS A 432 -7.30 15.45 -16.94
C HIS A 432 -7.98 14.64 -18.06
N LEU A 433 -7.56 13.39 -18.23
CA LEU A 433 -8.29 12.31 -18.88
C LEU A 433 -9.44 11.91 -17.93
N ARG A 434 -10.51 12.71 -17.88
CA ARG A 434 -11.77 12.30 -17.20
C ARG A 434 -12.61 11.36 -18.09
N GLU A 435 -12.03 10.87 -19.18
CA GLU A 435 -12.73 10.11 -20.23
C GLU A 435 -12.07 8.74 -20.40
N LYS A 436 -12.88 7.69 -20.55
CA LYS A 436 -12.41 6.34 -20.92
C LYS A 436 -11.70 6.39 -22.28
N TYR A 437 -10.57 5.70 -22.42
CA TYR A 437 -9.89 5.54 -23.71
C TYR A 437 -10.67 4.57 -24.64
N PRO A 438 -10.61 4.75 -25.98
CA PRO A 438 -9.88 5.81 -26.65
C PRO A 438 -10.56 7.18 -26.50
N SER A 439 -9.75 8.22 -26.24
CA SER A 439 -10.20 9.62 -26.22
C SER A 439 -9.44 10.44 -27.25
N ILE A 440 -10.08 11.50 -27.76
CA ILE A 440 -9.52 12.38 -28.79
C ILE A 440 -9.51 13.80 -28.25
N LYS A 441 -8.35 14.45 -28.25
CA LYS A 441 -8.23 15.84 -27.83
C LYS A 441 -7.44 16.66 -28.83
N LEU A 442 -7.87 17.90 -29.03
CA LEU A 442 -7.15 18.90 -29.80
C LEU A 442 -6.45 19.87 -28.84
N PHE A 443 -5.20 20.15 -29.15
CA PHE A 443 -4.36 21.16 -28.54
C PHE A 443 -4.15 22.26 -29.58
N PRO A 444 -4.92 23.36 -29.54
CA PRO A 444 -4.87 24.38 -30.56
C PRO A 444 -3.59 25.22 -30.47
N ALA A 445 -3.18 25.82 -31.59
CA ALA A 445 -2.02 26.70 -31.66
C ALA A 445 -2.28 28.06 -30.97
N VAL A 446 -2.21 28.09 -29.64
CA VAL A 446 -2.37 29.29 -28.77
C VAL A 446 -1.29 29.30 -27.68
N TYR A 447 -1.07 30.43 -27.01
CA TYR A 447 -0.11 30.48 -25.89
C TYR A 447 -0.69 29.93 -24.59
N SER A 448 -2.01 29.94 -24.45
CA SER A 448 -2.70 29.29 -23.34
C SER A 448 -2.66 27.76 -23.48
N GLU A 449 -2.49 27.02 -22.38
CA GLU A 449 -2.52 25.54 -22.35
C GLU A 449 -3.95 25.00 -22.52
N ARG A 450 -4.55 25.31 -23.67
CA ARG A 450 -5.94 24.97 -23.97
C ARG A 450 -6.04 23.56 -24.52
N VAL A 451 -6.95 22.79 -23.96
CA VAL A 451 -7.27 21.42 -24.38
C VAL A 451 -8.74 21.34 -24.75
N VAL A 452 -9.05 20.85 -25.95
CA VAL A 452 -10.43 20.75 -26.45
C VAL A 452 -10.77 19.27 -26.69
N PRO A 453 -11.61 18.64 -25.86
CA PRO A 453 -12.03 17.25 -26.08
C PRO A 453 -12.95 17.14 -27.30
N TYR A 454 -12.83 16.03 -28.03
CA TYR A 454 -13.70 15.70 -29.15
C TYR A 454 -14.67 14.56 -28.78
N SER A 455 -15.95 14.91 -28.66
CA SER A 455 -17.05 13.98 -28.35
C SER A 455 -17.94 13.65 -29.56
N GLY A 456 -17.54 14.05 -30.77
CA GLY A 456 -18.31 13.85 -31.99
C GLY A 456 -18.22 12.44 -32.60
N LYS A 457 -18.84 12.25 -33.77
CA LYS A 457 -18.80 10.97 -34.50
C LYS A 457 -17.38 10.67 -34.97
N ARG A 458 -16.84 9.51 -34.57
CA ARG A 458 -15.51 9.00 -34.95
C ARG A 458 -15.44 8.58 -36.43
N LYS A 459 -15.51 9.57 -37.33
CA LYS A 459 -15.41 9.45 -38.80
C LYS A 459 -14.62 10.66 -39.33
N LEU A 460 -13.98 10.50 -40.49
CA LEU A 460 -13.07 11.51 -41.06
C LEU A 460 -13.73 12.89 -41.19
N LYS A 461 -14.85 12.97 -41.91
CA LYS A 461 -15.53 14.26 -42.20
C LYS A 461 -15.93 15.03 -40.92
N PRO A 462 -16.59 14.44 -39.92
CA PRO A 462 -16.85 15.11 -38.64
C PRO A 462 -15.61 15.62 -37.91
N ILE A 463 -14.51 14.85 -37.88
CA ILE A 463 -13.27 15.26 -37.21
C ILE A 463 -12.62 16.43 -37.97
N VAL A 464 -12.55 16.36 -39.30
CA VAL A 464 -12.04 17.45 -40.15
C VAL A 464 -12.83 18.74 -39.94
N THR A 465 -14.17 18.65 -39.92
CA THR A 465 -15.02 19.83 -39.65
C THR A 465 -14.76 20.43 -38.28
N PHE A 466 -14.60 19.60 -37.25
CA PHE A 466 -14.25 20.05 -35.91
C PHE A 466 -12.88 20.75 -35.89
N MET A 467 -11.86 20.13 -36.48
CA MET A 467 -10.51 20.69 -36.59
C MET A 467 -10.51 22.07 -37.24
N LYS A 468 -11.15 22.19 -38.42
CA LYS A 468 -11.23 23.47 -39.15
C LYS A 468 -11.87 24.57 -38.29
N LYS A 469 -12.95 24.26 -37.58
CA LYS A 469 -13.63 25.21 -36.68
C LYS A 469 -12.72 25.67 -35.54
N GLU A 470 -12.07 24.75 -34.85
CA GLU A 470 -11.22 25.09 -33.70
C GLU A 470 -9.90 25.77 -34.11
N ILE A 471 -9.36 25.46 -35.29
CA ILE A 471 -8.19 26.16 -35.87
C ILE A 471 -8.52 27.64 -36.13
N GLU A 472 -9.65 27.95 -36.77
CA GLU A 472 -10.04 29.34 -37.03
C GLU A 472 -10.28 30.12 -35.73
N LYS A 473 -10.87 29.45 -34.73
CA LYS A 473 -11.00 30.02 -33.38
C LYS A 473 -9.64 30.27 -32.73
N ALA A 474 -8.70 29.32 -32.84
CA ALA A 474 -7.34 29.46 -32.31
C ALA A 474 -6.58 30.63 -32.94
N LYS A 475 -6.69 30.84 -34.25
CA LYS A 475 -6.11 32.02 -34.93
C LYS A 475 -6.62 33.33 -34.33
N THR A 476 -7.93 33.42 -34.12
CA THR A 476 -8.57 34.60 -33.54
C THR A 476 -8.11 34.84 -32.10
N ASP A 477 -8.01 33.78 -31.30
CA ASP A 477 -7.62 33.88 -29.90
C ASP A 477 -6.12 34.19 -29.76
N LYS A 478 -5.25 33.58 -30.56
CA LYS A 478 -3.82 33.87 -30.59
C LYS A 478 -3.55 35.33 -30.94
N ALA A 479 -4.25 35.89 -31.93
CA ALA A 479 -4.11 37.31 -32.28
C ALA A 479 -4.44 38.23 -31.08
N LYS A 480 -5.52 37.93 -30.34
CA LYS A 480 -5.89 38.68 -29.13
C LYS A 480 -4.86 38.52 -28.01
N GLU A 481 -4.31 37.32 -27.82
CA GLU A 481 -3.24 37.07 -26.85
C GLU A 481 -1.97 37.87 -27.19
N GLU A 482 -1.60 37.94 -28.47
CA GLU A 482 -0.44 38.72 -28.94
C GLU A 482 -0.62 40.22 -28.74
N GLU A 483 -1.82 40.76 -29.02
CA GLU A 483 -2.14 42.16 -28.74
C GLU A 483 -2.02 42.47 -27.25
N ARG A 484 -2.58 41.61 -26.38
CA ARG A 484 -2.46 41.76 -24.92
C ARG A 484 -1.01 41.69 -24.45
N ARG A 485 -0.22 40.75 -24.99
CA ARG A 485 1.20 40.60 -24.67
C ARG A 485 2.01 41.83 -25.10
N LYS A 486 1.76 42.37 -26.31
CA LYS A 486 2.39 43.61 -26.78
C LYS A 486 2.05 44.79 -25.88
N LYS A 487 0.78 44.93 -25.49
CA LYS A 487 0.33 45.97 -24.56
C LYS A 487 1.07 45.87 -23.21
N TYR A 488 1.10 44.69 -22.61
CA TYR A 488 1.81 44.44 -21.35
C TYR A 488 3.31 44.77 -21.43
N LEU A 489 3.99 44.33 -22.50
CA LEU A 489 5.42 44.62 -22.70
C LEU A 489 5.70 46.12 -22.87
N ASN A 490 4.79 46.86 -23.51
CA ASN A 490 4.92 48.30 -23.67
C ASN A 490 4.71 49.04 -22.32
N GLU A 491 3.75 48.60 -21.51
CA GLU A 491 3.51 49.13 -20.15
C GLU A 491 4.72 48.90 -19.24
N GLN A 492 5.30 47.70 -19.26
CA GLN A 492 6.54 47.37 -18.52
C GLN A 492 7.72 48.25 -18.94
N LYS A 493 7.91 48.46 -20.25
CA LYS A 493 8.99 49.33 -20.75
C LYS A 493 8.79 50.80 -20.38
N ALA A 494 7.55 51.27 -20.30
CA ALA A 494 7.24 52.62 -19.86
C ALA A 494 7.54 52.81 -18.36
N ALA A 495 7.15 51.84 -17.52
CA ALA A 495 7.42 51.87 -16.08
C ALA A 495 8.93 51.89 -15.76
N VAL A 496 9.74 51.06 -16.42
CA VAL A 496 11.21 51.05 -16.25
C VAL A 496 11.87 52.37 -16.68
N LYS A 497 11.25 53.10 -17.63
CA LYS A 497 11.74 54.40 -18.10
C LYS A 497 11.34 55.56 -17.17
N GLU A 498 10.35 55.38 -16.30
CA GLU A 498 9.98 56.36 -15.26
C GLU A 498 10.78 56.19 -13.97
N GLU A 499 11.40 55.01 -13.75
CA GLU A 499 12.28 54.72 -12.61
C GLU A 499 13.77 55.05 -12.85
N LEU A 500 14.15 55.35 -14.09
CA LEU A 500 15.49 55.79 -14.54
C LEU A 500 15.50 57.29 -14.81
#